data_AF-A0A482V7V1-F1
#
_entry.id   AF-A0A482V7V1-F1
#
_cell.length_a   1.000
_cell.length_b   1.000
_cell.length_c   1.000
_cell.angle_alpha   90.00
_cell.angle_beta   90.00
_cell.angle_gamma   90.00
#
_symmetry.space_group_name_H-M   'P 1'
#
loop_
_entity.id
_entity.type
_entity.pdbx_description
1 polymer ?
#
loop_
_entity_poly.entity_id
_entity_poly.type
_entity_poly.pdbx_seq_one_letter_code
_entity_poly.pdbx_strand_id
1 'polypeptide(L)'
;MAPPTIYRNVEAVLNVLNNSKLDNIQGVSSLLQIYHNALEKYLEEGSERAKKHPLIILEGLDGSGKSTVGKKLASRLHAATGCTPPESIKHIRYLFDDHRELRTAYYALGNYIAALEVAVVLKKRPVVMDRYWHSTAAYAIAQATHDFPGEVDIPPEGDSFYHWPSDLLKPDSVIFLNVSEGVRIQRLSRRTISTNQEELLKSSSNFRDKYDY
;
A
#
# COMPACT_ATOMS: atom_id res chain seq x y z
N MET A 1 9.22 17.76 15.68
CA MET A 1 7.94 17.24 15.17
C MET A 1 8.17 16.63 13.81
N ALA A 2 7.93 15.32 13.63
CA ALA A 2 8.02 14.69 12.32
C ALA A 2 6.58 14.43 11.82
N PRO A 3 6.11 15.16 10.79
CA PRO A 3 4.78 14.91 10.22
C PRO A 3 4.69 13.50 9.62
N PRO A 4 3.47 12.98 9.35
CA PRO A 4 3.30 11.74 8.62
C PRO A 4 4.11 11.73 7.32
N THR A 5 4.97 10.74 7.12
CA THR A 5 5.74 10.59 5.88
C THR A 5 4.85 9.98 4.80
N ILE A 6 4.28 10.82 3.94
CA ILE A 6 3.48 10.41 2.78
C ILE A 6 4.16 10.94 1.51
N TYR A 7 4.55 10.03 0.62
CA TYR A 7 5.15 10.38 -0.66
C TYR A 7 4.08 10.68 -1.71
N ARG A 8 4.21 11.84 -2.38
CA ARG A 8 3.21 12.36 -3.34
C ARG A 8 3.59 12.17 -4.80
N ASN A 9 4.82 11.72 -5.06
CA ASN A 9 5.28 11.30 -6.36
C ASN A 9 6.40 10.28 -6.23
N VAL A 10 6.74 9.59 -7.32
CA VAL A 10 7.79 8.57 -7.31
C VAL A 10 9.17 9.18 -7.06
N GLU A 11 9.41 10.39 -7.57
CA GLU A 11 10.67 11.12 -7.40
C GLU A 11 11.02 11.32 -5.92
N ALA A 12 10.05 11.71 -5.09
CA ALA A 12 10.24 11.86 -3.66
C ALA A 12 10.61 10.55 -2.97
N VAL A 13 10.06 9.41 -3.43
CA VAL A 13 10.44 8.08 -2.91
C VAL A 13 11.87 7.73 -3.32
N LEU A 14 12.22 7.95 -4.59
CA LEU A 14 13.54 7.66 -5.14
C LEU A 14 14.62 8.54 -4.50
N ASN A 15 14.32 9.80 -4.18
CA ASN A 15 15.27 10.69 -3.50
C ASN A 15 15.64 10.19 -2.10
N VAL A 16 14.69 9.59 -1.39
CA VAL A 16 14.98 8.95 -0.10
C VAL A 16 15.81 7.69 -0.30
N LEU A 17 15.44 6.83 -1.26
CA LEU A 17 16.14 5.57 -1.50
C LEU A 17 17.55 5.74 -2.09
N ASN A 18 17.81 6.79 -2.87
CA ASN A 18 19.12 7.12 -3.45
C ASN A 18 19.99 7.99 -2.53
N ASN A 19 19.59 8.18 -1.27
CA ASN A 19 20.39 8.93 -0.32
C ASN A 19 21.65 8.12 0.01
N SER A 20 22.84 8.69 -0.23
CA SER A 20 24.13 8.03 -0.06
C SER A 20 24.39 7.46 1.34
N LYS A 21 23.64 7.92 2.34
CA LYS A 21 23.68 7.36 3.71
C LYS A 21 23.05 5.97 3.82
N LEU A 22 22.29 5.54 2.81
CA LEU A 22 21.51 4.30 2.78
C LEU A 22 22.07 3.27 1.78
N ASP A 23 23.14 3.62 1.05
CA ASP A 23 23.78 2.79 0.01
C ASP A 23 24.22 1.40 0.50
N ASN A 24 24.51 1.27 1.80
CA ASN A 24 24.96 0.01 2.40
C ASN A 24 23.82 -0.94 2.80
N ILE A 25 22.55 -0.54 2.61
CA ILE A 25 21.40 -1.36 3.00
C ILE A 25 21.00 -2.25 1.83
N GLN A 26 21.31 -3.54 1.95
CA GLN A 26 21.14 -4.56 0.90
C GLN A 26 19.75 -4.56 0.22
N GLY A 27 18.70 -4.22 0.97
CA GLY A 27 17.34 -4.16 0.44
C GLY A 27 17.12 -3.06 -0.60
N VAL A 28 17.80 -1.91 -0.46
CA VAL A 28 17.54 -0.70 -1.27
C VAL A 28 17.88 -0.93 -2.73
N SER A 29 19.09 -1.41 -3.04
CA SER A 29 19.52 -1.70 -4.42
C SER A 29 18.61 -2.72 -5.10
N SER A 30 18.20 -3.76 -4.35
CA SER A 30 17.28 -4.78 -4.87
C SER A 30 15.91 -4.19 -5.21
N LEU A 31 15.37 -3.36 -4.33
CA LEU A 31 14.08 -2.69 -4.55
C LEU A 31 14.11 -1.73 -5.75
N LEU A 32 15.17 -0.93 -5.87
CA LEU A 32 15.36 -0.02 -7.00
C LEU A 32 15.48 -0.78 -8.32
N GLN A 33 16.25 -1.89 -8.33
CA GLN A 33 16.37 -2.73 -9.53
C GLN A 33 15.02 -3.32 -9.94
N ILE A 34 14.22 -3.82 -8.99
CA ILE A 34 12.88 -4.35 -9.29
C ILE A 34 11.98 -3.25 -9.86
N TYR A 35 12.05 -2.03 -9.33
CA TYR A 35 11.32 -0.87 -9.86
C TYR A 35 11.72 -0.54 -11.30
N HIS A 36 13.02 -0.46 -11.59
CA HIS A 36 13.50 -0.16 -12.94
C HIS A 36 13.09 -1.24 -13.95
N ASN A 37 13.16 -2.52 -13.58
CA ASN A 37 12.72 -3.62 -14.43
C ASN A 37 11.20 -3.55 -14.71
N ALA A 38 10.39 -3.20 -13.70
CA ALA A 38 8.95 -3.04 -13.87
C ALA A 38 8.63 -1.85 -14.80
N LEU A 39 9.39 -0.76 -14.68
CA LEU A 39 9.25 0.42 -15.53
C LEU A 39 9.63 0.13 -16.99
N GLU A 40 10.76 -0.53 -17.21
CA GLU A 40 11.22 -0.94 -18.54
C GLU A 40 10.17 -1.80 -19.23
N LYS A 41 9.70 -2.86 -18.54
CA LYS A 41 8.64 -3.73 -19.06
C LYS A 41 7.34 -2.97 -19.39
N TYR A 42 6.96 -2.02 -18.54
CA TYR A 42 5.77 -1.20 -18.79
C TYR A 42 5.92 -0.36 -20.08
N LEU A 43 7.10 0.22 -20.30
CA LEU A 43 7.43 1.00 -21.49
C LEU A 43 7.47 0.12 -22.76
N GLU A 44 8.06 -1.08 -22.68
CA GLU A 44 8.11 -2.06 -23.77
C GLU A 44 6.72 -2.53 -24.23
N GLU A 45 5.78 -2.73 -23.28
CA GLU A 45 4.40 -3.11 -23.61
C GLU A 45 3.56 -1.95 -24.21
N GLY A 46 4.21 -0.82 -24.52
CA GLY A 46 3.67 0.35 -25.18
C GLY A 46 2.91 1.26 -24.21
N SER A 47 3.54 2.35 -23.78
CA SER A 47 2.94 3.35 -22.87
C SER A 47 1.67 4.01 -23.44
N GLU A 48 1.48 3.98 -24.76
CA GLU A 48 0.40 4.70 -25.46
C GLU A 48 -0.98 4.04 -25.40
N ARG A 49 -1.09 2.75 -25.03
CA ARG A 49 -2.40 2.12 -24.82
C ARG A 49 -2.87 2.43 -23.40
N ALA A 50 -3.61 3.53 -23.27
CA ALA A 50 -4.34 3.87 -22.06
C ALA A 50 -5.10 2.64 -21.50
N LYS A 51 -5.19 2.56 -20.18
CA LYS A 51 -5.98 1.57 -19.44
C LYS A 51 -7.36 1.38 -20.10
N LYS A 52 -7.70 0.14 -20.44
CA LYS A 52 -8.97 -0.22 -21.12
C LYS A 52 -10.01 -0.85 -20.20
N HIS A 53 -9.57 -1.32 -19.04
CA HIS A 53 -10.40 -2.03 -18.08
C HIS A 53 -10.27 -1.43 -16.69
N PRO A 54 -11.26 -1.62 -15.80
CA PRO A 54 -11.24 -0.99 -14.51
C PRO A 54 -10.21 -1.59 -13.55
N LEU A 55 -9.61 -0.71 -12.75
CA LEU A 55 -8.81 -1.00 -11.56
C LEU A 55 -9.69 -0.73 -10.33
N ILE A 56 -9.95 -1.79 -9.57
CA ILE A 56 -10.80 -1.76 -8.38
C ILE A 56 -9.94 -2.11 -7.17
N ILE A 57 -9.91 -1.24 -6.17
CA ILE A 57 -9.17 -1.48 -4.93
C ILE A 57 -10.13 -1.90 -3.84
N LEU A 58 -9.80 -2.97 -3.12
CA LEU A 58 -10.44 -3.34 -1.87
C LEU A 58 -9.58 -2.86 -0.71
N GLU A 59 -10.12 -1.92 0.06
CA GLU A 59 -9.51 -1.41 1.28
C GLU A 59 -10.25 -1.93 2.52
N GLY A 60 -9.63 -1.75 3.67
CA GLY A 60 -10.18 -2.15 4.97
C GLY A 60 -9.18 -2.93 5.79
N LEU A 61 -9.50 -3.13 7.07
CA LEU A 61 -8.59 -3.79 8.00
C LEU A 61 -8.54 -5.33 7.86
N ASP A 62 -7.54 -5.93 8.49
CA ASP A 62 -7.39 -7.38 8.49
C ASP A 62 -8.56 -8.04 9.23
N GLY A 63 -9.03 -9.17 8.69
CA GLY A 63 -10.28 -9.79 9.11
C GLY A 63 -11.57 -9.16 8.54
N SER A 64 -11.50 -8.08 7.76
CA SER A 64 -12.72 -7.45 7.22
C SER A 64 -13.44 -8.24 6.12
N GLY A 65 -12.73 -9.15 5.44
CA GLY A 65 -13.29 -10.01 4.40
C GLY A 65 -12.80 -9.69 2.98
N LYS A 66 -11.84 -8.77 2.82
CA LYS A 66 -11.21 -8.40 1.54
C LYS A 66 -10.88 -9.60 0.66
N SER A 67 -10.13 -10.58 1.16
CA SER A 67 -9.72 -11.73 0.36
C SER A 67 -10.91 -12.58 -0.13
N THR A 68 -11.98 -12.69 0.65
CA THR A 68 -13.19 -13.43 0.24
C THR A 68 -13.98 -12.66 -0.81
N VAL A 69 -14.21 -11.36 -0.58
CA VAL A 69 -14.93 -10.48 -1.51
C VAL A 69 -14.15 -10.33 -2.81
N GLY A 70 -12.84 -10.11 -2.73
CA GLY A 70 -11.93 -9.97 -3.87
C GLY A 70 -11.91 -11.19 -4.77
N LYS A 71 -11.80 -12.40 -4.21
CA LYS A 71 -11.88 -13.64 -4.99
C LYS A 71 -13.21 -13.77 -5.73
N LYS A 72 -14.34 -13.49 -5.06
CA LYS A 72 -15.67 -13.57 -5.67
C LYS A 72 -15.87 -12.50 -6.75
N LEU A 73 -15.44 -11.26 -6.48
CA LEU A 73 -15.55 -10.15 -7.40
C LEU A 73 -14.68 -10.38 -8.64
N ALA A 74 -13.43 -10.78 -8.46
CA ALA A 74 -12.53 -11.07 -9.57
C ALA A 74 -13.05 -12.21 -10.46
N SER A 75 -13.59 -13.27 -9.84
CA SER A 75 -14.22 -14.37 -10.58
C SER A 75 -15.40 -13.89 -11.44
N ARG A 76 -16.28 -13.04 -10.91
CA ARG A 76 -17.44 -12.52 -11.66
C ARG A 76 -17.08 -11.56 -12.78
N LEU A 77 -16.01 -10.78 -12.60
CA LEU A 77 -15.55 -9.81 -13.58
C LEU A 77 -14.51 -10.38 -14.56
N HIS A 78 -14.14 -11.66 -14.42
CA HIS A 78 -12.98 -12.24 -15.09
C HIS A 78 -11.70 -11.39 -14.91
N ALA A 79 -11.58 -10.76 -13.74
CA ALA A 79 -10.49 -9.86 -13.41
C ALA A 79 -9.25 -10.64 -12.99
N ALA A 80 -8.08 -10.04 -13.21
CA ALA A 80 -6.89 -10.44 -12.49
C ALA A 80 -6.94 -9.94 -11.03
N THR A 81 -6.17 -10.57 -10.15
CA THR A 81 -6.02 -10.13 -8.76
C THR A 81 -4.62 -9.59 -8.52
N GLY A 82 -4.53 -8.50 -7.77
CA GLY A 82 -3.26 -7.94 -7.28
C GLY A 82 -3.31 -7.66 -5.78
N CYS A 83 -2.17 -7.27 -5.22
CA CYS A 83 -2.09 -6.80 -3.84
C CYS A 83 -0.87 -5.88 -3.67
N THR A 84 -0.85 -5.10 -2.59
CA THR A 84 0.37 -4.39 -2.17
C THR A 84 0.83 -4.84 -0.77
N PRO A 85 2.15 -5.06 -0.58
CA PRO A 85 3.23 -4.98 -1.58
C PRO A 85 3.10 -6.09 -2.64
N PRO A 86 3.51 -5.85 -3.92
CA PRO A 86 3.42 -6.84 -4.98
C PRO A 86 4.35 -8.03 -4.72
N GLU A 87 4.02 -9.19 -5.29
CA GLU A 87 4.81 -10.43 -5.12
C GLU A 87 6.29 -10.24 -5.47
N SER A 88 6.56 -9.39 -6.46
CA SER A 88 7.91 -9.03 -6.92
C SER A 88 8.81 -8.47 -5.81
N ILE A 89 8.27 -7.88 -4.74
CA ILE A 89 9.07 -7.30 -3.65
C ILE A 89 8.80 -7.90 -2.28
N LYS A 90 7.85 -8.83 -2.13
CA LYS A 90 7.51 -9.42 -0.82
C LYS A 90 8.70 -10.11 -0.17
N HIS A 91 9.53 -10.79 -0.95
CA HIS A 91 10.67 -11.56 -0.47
C HIS A 91 11.77 -10.70 0.18
N ILE A 92 11.88 -9.41 -0.17
CA ILE A 92 12.83 -8.47 0.44
C ILE A 92 12.22 -7.63 1.56
N ARG A 93 10.94 -7.83 1.91
CA ARG A 93 10.23 -7.01 2.90
C ARG A 93 10.99 -6.87 4.22
N TYR A 94 11.49 -7.99 4.73
CA TYR A 94 12.14 -8.07 6.05
C TYR A 94 13.38 -7.17 6.15
N LEU A 95 14.05 -6.87 5.02
CA LEU A 95 15.22 -6.00 4.97
C LEU A 95 14.89 -4.53 5.29
N PHE A 96 13.61 -4.17 5.33
CA PHE A 96 13.13 -2.82 5.61
C PHE A 96 12.50 -2.71 7.00
N ASP A 97 12.43 -3.81 7.77
CA ASP A 97 11.66 -3.84 9.00
C ASP A 97 12.34 -3.18 10.21
N ASP A 98 13.63 -2.86 10.14
CA ASP A 98 14.36 -2.18 11.23
C ASP A 98 14.47 -0.67 11.02
N HIS A 99 14.13 -0.18 9.82
CA HIS A 99 14.32 1.22 9.43
C HIS A 99 12.98 1.86 9.07
N ARG A 100 12.41 2.67 9.98
CA ARG A 100 11.08 3.28 9.79
C ARG A 100 10.93 4.07 8.49
N GLU A 101 11.89 4.92 8.17
CA GLU A 101 11.87 5.73 6.94
C GLU A 101 11.89 4.83 5.69
N LEU A 102 12.81 3.87 5.66
CA LEU A 102 12.94 2.91 4.57
C LEU A 102 11.73 1.98 4.44
N ARG A 103 11.09 1.58 5.54
CA ARG A 103 9.85 0.80 5.53
C ARG A 103 8.73 1.57 4.83
N THR A 104 8.67 2.87 5.06
CA THR A 104 7.66 3.76 4.44
C THR A 104 7.97 3.92 2.95
N ALA A 105 9.23 4.15 2.59
CA ALA A 105 9.68 4.20 1.20
C ALA A 105 9.44 2.87 0.46
N TYR A 106 9.65 1.73 1.10
CA TYR A 106 9.37 0.40 0.56
C TYR A 106 7.90 0.24 0.17
N TYR A 107 6.97 0.60 1.06
CA TYR A 107 5.54 0.49 0.74
C TYR A 107 5.12 1.49 -0.33
N ALA A 108 5.66 2.72 -0.29
CA ALA A 108 5.40 3.72 -1.30
C ALA A 108 5.88 3.27 -2.69
N LEU A 109 7.14 2.85 -2.82
CA LEU A 109 7.68 2.33 -4.09
C LEU A 109 6.96 1.04 -4.51
N GLY A 110 6.57 0.20 -3.56
CA GLY A 110 5.75 -0.99 -3.82
C GLY A 110 4.40 -0.66 -4.47
N ASN A 111 3.76 0.46 -4.12
CA ASN A 111 2.56 0.92 -4.81
C ASN A 111 2.86 1.33 -6.27
N TYR A 112 4.00 1.97 -6.55
CA TYR A 112 4.42 2.30 -7.93
C TYR A 112 4.78 1.06 -8.74
N ILE A 113 5.51 0.10 -8.16
CA ILE A 113 5.82 -1.19 -8.80
C ILE A 113 4.53 -1.92 -9.16
N ALA A 114 3.59 -2.02 -8.20
CA ALA A 114 2.29 -2.61 -8.46
C ALA A 114 1.53 -1.85 -9.55
N ALA A 115 1.59 -0.51 -9.57
CA ALA A 115 0.98 0.33 -10.60
C ALA A 115 1.46 -0.04 -12.01
N LEU A 116 2.78 -0.18 -12.18
CA LEU A 116 3.43 -0.52 -13.45
C LEU A 116 3.02 -1.93 -13.91
N GLU A 117 3.07 -2.90 -12.99
CA GLU A 117 2.68 -4.29 -13.24
C GLU A 117 1.20 -4.41 -13.63
N VAL A 118 0.28 -3.73 -12.92
CA VAL A 118 -1.15 -3.81 -13.21
C VAL A 118 -1.55 -3.00 -14.43
N ALA A 119 -0.86 -1.90 -14.76
CA ALA A 119 -1.15 -1.09 -15.94
C ALA A 119 -1.07 -1.92 -17.24
N VAL A 120 -0.10 -2.84 -17.30
CA VAL A 120 0.02 -3.82 -18.37
C VAL A 120 -1.21 -4.73 -18.45
N VAL A 121 -1.66 -5.27 -17.32
CA VAL A 121 -2.81 -6.19 -17.25
C VAL A 121 -4.11 -5.50 -17.61
N LEU A 122 -4.26 -4.25 -17.19
CA LEU A 122 -5.44 -3.39 -17.41
C LEU A 122 -5.67 -3.04 -18.89
N LYS A 123 -4.73 -3.35 -19.78
CA LYS A 123 -4.93 -3.31 -21.24
C LYS A 123 -5.78 -4.48 -21.75
N LYS A 124 -5.88 -5.57 -20.99
CA LYS A 124 -6.46 -6.86 -21.40
C LYS A 124 -7.67 -7.29 -20.57
N ARG A 125 -7.73 -6.95 -19.28
CA ARG A 125 -8.83 -7.31 -18.38
C ARG A 125 -8.87 -6.43 -17.11
N PRO A 126 -9.97 -6.43 -16.36
CA PRO A 126 -10.04 -5.72 -15.08
C PRO A 126 -9.02 -6.24 -14.07
N VAL A 127 -8.69 -5.42 -13.07
CA VAL A 127 -7.85 -5.83 -11.94
C VAL A 127 -8.54 -5.47 -10.62
N VAL A 128 -8.61 -6.45 -9.71
CA VAL A 128 -9.05 -6.24 -8.31
C VAL A 128 -7.82 -6.35 -7.41
N MET A 129 -7.49 -5.28 -6.67
CA MET A 129 -6.34 -5.26 -5.76
C MET A 129 -6.76 -5.31 -4.30
N ASP A 130 -6.04 -6.07 -3.48
CA ASP A 130 -6.11 -6.02 -2.02
C ASP A 130 -5.09 -4.99 -1.51
N ARG A 131 -5.60 -3.86 -1.02
CA ARG A 131 -4.86 -2.65 -0.61
C ARG A 131 -4.11 -1.95 -1.73
N TYR A 132 -3.95 -0.64 -1.56
CA TYR A 132 -3.11 0.20 -2.41
C TYR A 132 -2.61 1.42 -1.61
N TRP A 133 -2.57 2.61 -2.23
CA TRP A 133 -2.04 3.82 -1.59
C TRP A 133 -2.77 4.21 -0.29
N HIS A 134 -4.09 4.06 -0.20
CA HIS A 134 -4.85 4.45 1.00
C HIS A 134 -4.35 3.72 2.24
N SER A 135 -4.07 2.41 2.14
CA SER A 135 -3.49 1.63 3.24
C SER A 135 -2.13 2.19 3.70
N THR A 136 -1.28 2.66 2.78
CA THR A 136 0.01 3.27 3.13
C THR A 136 -0.17 4.63 3.78
N ALA A 137 -1.07 5.47 3.25
CA ALA A 137 -1.37 6.80 3.80
C ALA A 137 -2.00 6.72 5.20
N ALA A 138 -3.02 5.88 5.36
CA ALA A 138 -3.68 5.64 6.65
C ALA A 138 -2.69 5.11 7.70
N TYR A 139 -1.81 4.17 7.32
CA TYR A 139 -0.75 3.70 8.21
C TYR A 139 0.19 4.84 8.65
N ALA A 140 0.64 5.66 7.71
CA ALA A 140 1.57 6.75 8.01
C ALA A 140 0.95 7.78 8.98
N ILE A 141 -0.32 8.12 8.80
CA ILE A 141 -1.08 9.02 9.69
C ILE A 141 -1.26 8.37 11.07
N ALA A 142 -1.74 7.13 11.13
CA ALA A 142 -1.94 6.41 12.39
C ALA A 142 -0.63 6.26 13.17
N GLN A 143 0.48 5.98 12.49
CA GLN A 143 1.81 5.88 13.11
C GLN A 143 2.30 7.22 13.65
N ALA A 144 2.20 8.30 12.88
CA ALA A 144 2.66 9.61 13.33
C ALA A 144 1.86 10.10 14.56
N THR A 145 0.54 9.92 14.52
CA THR A 145 -0.36 10.30 15.62
C THR A 145 -0.25 9.40 16.85
N HIS A 146 0.33 8.21 16.73
CA HIS A 146 0.66 7.32 17.84
C HIS A 146 2.02 7.66 18.46
N ASP A 147 3.02 7.92 17.62
CA ASP A 147 4.39 8.17 18.09
C ASP A 147 4.57 9.54 18.74
N PHE A 148 3.72 10.51 18.36
CA PHE A 148 3.74 11.88 18.87
C PHE A 148 2.36 12.30 19.41
N PRO A 149 1.87 11.65 20.48
CA PRO A 149 0.52 11.88 20.99
C PRO A 149 0.37 13.31 21.52
N GLY A 150 -0.67 14.02 21.05
CA GLY A 150 -0.94 15.42 21.43
C GLY A 150 -0.08 16.46 20.69
N GLU A 151 0.91 16.02 19.90
CA GLU A 151 1.68 16.87 18.99
C GLU A 151 1.25 16.71 17.53
N VAL A 152 0.84 15.50 17.15
CA VAL A 152 0.33 15.17 15.81
C VAL A 152 -1.08 14.62 15.93
N ASP A 153 -2.04 15.40 15.44
CA ASP A 153 -3.44 15.00 15.31
C ASP A 153 -3.73 14.39 13.92
N ILE A 154 -4.89 13.76 13.79
CA ILE A 154 -5.39 13.31 12.48
C ILE A 154 -5.59 14.57 11.62
N PRO A 155 -5.03 14.62 10.40
CA PRO A 155 -5.23 15.76 9.52
C PRO A 155 -6.73 16.04 9.29
N PRO A 156 -7.14 17.32 9.17
CA PRO A 156 -8.54 17.65 8.93
C PRO A 156 -9.00 17.22 7.53
N GLU A 157 -10.31 17.06 7.35
CA GLU A 157 -10.89 16.75 6.04
C GLU A 157 -10.39 17.73 4.95
N GLY A 158 -10.01 17.20 3.80
CA GLY A 158 -9.47 17.99 2.69
C GLY A 158 -7.99 18.38 2.86
N ASP A 159 -7.32 17.97 3.93
CA ASP A 159 -5.87 18.15 4.04
C ASP A 159 -5.14 17.46 2.88
N SER A 160 -4.08 18.12 2.45
CA SER A 160 -3.16 17.65 1.44
C SER A 160 -2.55 16.25 1.68
N PHE A 161 -2.53 15.74 2.93
CA PHE A 161 -2.16 14.36 3.23
C PHE A 161 -3.09 13.31 2.60
N TYR A 162 -4.33 13.69 2.30
CA TYR A 162 -5.32 12.83 1.63
C TYR A 162 -5.27 12.93 0.10
N HIS A 163 -4.46 13.83 -0.45
CA HIS A 163 -4.33 13.97 -1.90
C HIS A 163 -3.62 12.76 -2.50
N TRP A 164 -4.26 12.18 -3.52
CA TRP A 164 -3.69 11.13 -4.34
C TRP A 164 -2.35 11.57 -4.94
N PRO A 165 -1.32 10.70 -5.01
CA PRO A 165 -0.05 11.04 -5.64
C PRO A 165 -0.22 11.42 -7.11
N SER A 166 0.50 12.44 -7.58
CA SER A 166 0.23 13.07 -8.89
C SER A 166 0.52 12.16 -10.09
N ASP A 167 1.40 11.17 -9.92
CA ASP A 167 1.93 10.27 -10.94
C ASP A 167 1.60 8.79 -10.67
N LEU A 168 0.91 8.48 -9.58
CA LEU A 168 0.47 7.12 -9.27
C LEU A 168 -0.83 6.78 -10.01
N LEU A 169 -0.88 5.60 -10.63
CA LEU A 169 -2.06 5.11 -11.34
C LEU A 169 -3.32 5.16 -10.47
N LYS A 170 -4.28 6.01 -10.82
CA LYS A 170 -5.52 6.16 -10.06
C LYS A 170 -6.49 4.98 -10.32
N PRO A 171 -7.11 4.42 -9.26
CA PRO A 171 -8.18 3.43 -9.45
C PRO A 171 -9.48 4.09 -9.94
N ASP A 172 -10.35 3.34 -10.60
CA ASP A 172 -11.69 3.84 -10.96
C ASP A 172 -12.67 3.67 -9.81
N SER A 173 -12.39 2.74 -8.90
CA SER A 173 -13.24 2.48 -7.74
C SER A 173 -12.43 1.96 -6.57
N VAL A 174 -12.78 2.43 -5.39
CA VAL A 174 -12.26 1.97 -4.11
C VAL A 174 -13.45 1.49 -3.29
N ILE A 175 -13.39 0.25 -2.82
CA ILE A 175 -14.42 -0.37 -1.99
C ILE A 175 -13.80 -0.59 -0.61
N PHE A 176 -14.25 0.18 0.37
CA PHE A 176 -13.83 0.01 1.75
C PHE A 176 -14.72 -1.01 2.45
N LEU A 177 -14.12 -2.08 2.95
CA LEU A 177 -14.83 -3.12 3.70
C LEU A 177 -14.63 -2.93 5.20
N ASN A 178 -15.71 -2.56 5.88
CA ASN A 178 -15.74 -2.41 7.33
C ASN A 178 -16.63 -3.49 8.00
N VAL A 179 -16.22 -3.91 9.19
CA VAL A 179 -16.95 -4.82 10.08
C VAL A 179 -16.57 -4.48 11.52
N SER A 180 -17.42 -4.85 12.48
CA SER A 180 -17.11 -4.63 13.90
C SER A 180 -15.82 -5.33 14.32
N GLU A 181 -15.13 -4.74 15.30
CA GLU A 181 -13.93 -5.29 15.89
C GLU A 181 -14.11 -6.73 16.39
N GLY A 182 -15.21 -7.00 17.10
CA GLY A 182 -15.48 -8.36 17.62
C GLY A 182 -15.51 -9.41 16.50
N VAL A 183 -16.08 -9.06 15.33
CA VAL A 183 -16.07 -9.93 14.16
C VAL A 183 -14.66 -10.07 13.59
N ARG A 184 -13.86 -9.00 13.55
CA ARG A 184 -12.45 -9.07 13.11
C ARG A 184 -11.64 -9.99 14.00
N ILE A 185 -11.67 -9.78 15.32
CA ILE A 185 -10.94 -10.59 16.30
C ILE A 185 -11.33 -12.06 16.17
N GLN A 186 -12.63 -12.37 16.07
CA GLN A 186 -13.11 -13.74 15.88
C GLN A 186 -12.59 -14.38 14.58
N ARG A 187 -12.46 -13.61 13.49
CA ARG A 187 -11.92 -14.10 12.22
C ARG A 187 -10.41 -14.25 12.27
N LEU A 188 -9.73 -13.36 12.97
CA LEU A 188 -8.28 -13.33 13.10
C LEU A 188 -7.76 -14.41 14.05
N SER A 189 -8.51 -14.76 15.10
CA SER A 189 -8.14 -15.86 16.02
C SER A 189 -8.06 -17.23 15.33
N ARG A 190 -8.69 -17.35 14.15
CA ARG A 190 -8.63 -18.54 13.29
C ARG A 190 -7.42 -18.55 12.36
N ARG A 191 -6.60 -17.49 12.34
CA ARG A 191 -5.36 -17.41 11.54
C ARG A 191 -4.16 -17.81 12.39
N THR A 192 -3.25 -18.56 11.78
CA THR A 192 -2.02 -19.05 12.44
C THR A 192 -0.87 -18.03 12.43
N ILE A 193 -1.00 -16.94 11.66
CA ILE A 193 0.06 -15.94 11.44
C ILE A 193 -0.51 -14.54 11.71
N SER A 194 0.17 -13.77 12.56
CA SER A 194 -0.09 -12.34 12.82
C SER A 194 1.05 -11.52 12.22
N THR A 195 0.77 -10.34 11.68
CA THR A 195 1.80 -9.40 11.21
C THR A 195 2.13 -8.39 12.30
N ASN A 196 3.31 -7.76 12.26
CA ASN A 196 3.68 -6.70 13.23
C ASN A 196 2.66 -5.55 13.23
N GLN A 197 2.11 -5.20 12.06
CA GLN A 197 1.04 -4.20 11.94
C GLN A 197 -0.23 -4.67 12.66
N GLU A 198 -0.58 -5.95 12.55
CA GLU A 198 -1.72 -6.54 13.26
C GLU A 198 -1.49 -6.61 14.78
N GLU A 199 -0.25 -6.79 15.23
CA GLU A 199 0.10 -6.71 16.65
C GLU A 199 -0.06 -5.29 17.21
N LEU A 200 0.35 -4.25 16.47
CA LEU A 200 0.09 -2.85 16.85
C LEU A 200 -1.42 -2.54 16.90
N LEU A 201 -2.19 -3.03 15.92
CA LEU A 201 -3.64 -2.85 15.90
C LEU A 201 -4.35 -3.57 17.06
N LYS A 202 -3.80 -4.70 17.53
CA LYS A 202 -4.30 -5.43 18.71
C LYS A 202 -3.91 -4.77 20.03
N SER A 203 -2.73 -4.17 20.11
CA SER A 203 -2.19 -3.63 21.36
C SER A 203 -2.63 -2.20 21.65
N SER A 204 -3.14 -1.45 20.65
CA SER A 204 -3.53 -0.05 20.79
C SER A 204 -4.86 0.27 20.11
N SER A 205 -5.93 0.41 20.90
CA SER A 205 -7.24 0.87 20.41
C SER A 205 -7.16 2.25 19.77
N ASN A 206 -6.35 3.15 20.34
CA ASN A 206 -6.11 4.48 19.80
C ASN A 206 -5.44 4.44 18.42
N PHE A 207 -4.47 3.55 18.19
CA PHE A 207 -3.85 3.40 16.86
C PHE A 207 -4.88 2.89 15.84
N ARG A 208 -5.72 1.94 16.26
CA ARG A 208 -6.76 1.38 15.38
C ARG A 208 -7.82 2.40 15.00
N ASP A 209 -8.38 3.13 15.97
CA ASP A 209 -9.45 4.08 15.70
C ASP A 209 -8.99 5.19 14.74
N LYS A 210 -7.68 5.50 14.74
CA LYS A 210 -7.04 6.42 13.77
C LYS A 210 -6.71 5.77 12.42
N TYR A 211 -6.61 4.45 12.34
CA TYR A 211 -6.35 3.71 11.11
C TYR A 211 -7.65 3.41 10.32
N ASP A 212 -8.78 3.27 11.01
CA ASP A 212 -10.11 3.05 10.42
C ASP A 212 -10.79 4.33 9.91
N TYR A 213 -10.15 5.50 10.08
CA TYR A 213 -10.62 6.82 9.64
C TYR A 213 -10.34 7.08 8.15
#